data_AF-A0A3S4WTH9-F1
#
_entry.id   AF-A0A3S4WTH9-F1
#
_cell.length_a   1.000
_cell.length_b   1.000
_cell.length_c   1.000
_cell.angle_alpha   90.00
_cell.angle_beta   90.00
_cell.angle_gamma   90.00
#
_symmetry.space_group_name_H-M   'P 1'
#
loop_
_entity.id
_entity.type
_entity.pdbx_description
1 polymer ?
#
loop_
_entity_poly.entity_id
_entity_poly.type
_entity_poly.pdbx_seq_one_letter_code
_entity_poly.pdbx_strand_id
1 'polypeptide(L)'
;MEKKILTTKSLIRDMGSMRKLILKHVEKNNPHYSNLAKILFEEDYYNNEGEYPSGKDLMTKTRLSQTQFRKQLVEMYEDTKGDFIYKFPKTSTSFIVKNNGRYLVLDIEDLTHIPRIGEAVEFPFFREEFHSDYLFVEDIRHRFSDCEHMIEITLKVGTYDLYWKIRKDEALLKRELSYIDMFEDDYKLKKILGYK
;
A
#
# COMPACT_ATOMS: atom_id res chain seq x y z
N MET A 1 -12.39 15.94 16.36
CA MET A 1 -11.25 15.00 16.18
C MET A 1 -9.99 15.68 16.64
N GLU A 2 -9.31 15.15 17.66
CA GLU A 2 -7.98 15.62 18.04
C GLU A 2 -7.01 15.43 16.87
N LYS A 3 -6.26 16.48 16.51
CA LYS A 3 -5.17 16.37 15.52
C LYS A 3 -4.09 15.49 16.15
N LYS A 4 -4.06 14.20 15.76
CA LYS A 4 -2.99 13.29 16.18
C LYS A 4 -1.65 13.89 15.77
N ILE A 5 -0.81 14.23 16.75
CA ILE A 5 0.52 14.80 16.48
C ILE A 5 1.36 13.68 15.85
N LEU A 6 1.65 13.83 14.55
CA LEU A 6 2.54 12.90 13.85
C LEU A 6 3.94 12.98 14.45
N THR A 7 4.56 11.82 14.66
CA THR A 7 5.96 11.77 15.11
C THR A 7 6.88 12.09 13.95
N THR A 8 8.09 12.57 14.24
CA THR A 8 9.13 12.79 13.22
C THR A 8 9.34 11.55 12.35
N LYS A 9 9.40 10.36 12.96
CA LYS A 9 9.56 9.08 12.23
C LYS A 9 8.40 8.80 11.26
N SER A 10 7.16 9.06 11.68
CA SER A 10 5.99 8.89 10.80
C SER A 10 6.08 9.81 9.59
N LEU A 11 6.42 11.09 9.80
CA LEU A 11 6.53 12.06 8.72
C LEU A 11 7.60 11.67 7.70
N ILE A 12 8.78 11.28 8.18
CA ILE A 12 9.88 10.85 7.32
C ILE A 12 9.47 9.63 6.51
N ARG A 13 8.87 8.62 7.14
CA ARG A 13 8.40 7.40 6.46
C ARG A 13 7.35 7.72 5.39
N ASP A 14 6.33 8.49 5.75
CA ASP A 14 5.22 8.79 4.85
C ASP A 14 5.73 9.60 3.64
N MET A 15 6.59 10.60 3.87
CA MET A 15 7.21 11.34 2.77
C MET A 15 8.21 10.51 1.95
N GLY A 16 8.91 9.57 2.60
CA GLY A 16 9.82 8.63 1.92
C GLY A 16 9.11 7.82 0.83
N SER A 17 7.85 7.43 1.04
CA SER A 17 7.03 6.73 0.04
C SER A 17 6.73 7.56 -1.21
N MET A 18 6.93 8.89 -1.17
CA MET A 18 6.63 9.84 -2.24
C MET A 18 7.83 10.73 -2.58
N ARG A 19 9.05 10.32 -2.22
CA ARG A 19 10.26 11.14 -2.26
C ARG A 19 10.49 11.85 -3.60
N LYS A 20 10.34 11.18 -4.74
CA LYS A 20 10.65 11.74 -6.08
C LYS A 20 9.69 12.88 -6.41
N LEU A 21 8.45 12.69 -6.00
CA LEU A 21 7.37 13.62 -6.18
C LEU A 21 7.53 14.83 -5.25
N ILE A 22 7.92 14.62 -4.00
CA ILE A 22 8.24 15.69 -3.04
C ILE A 22 9.45 16.50 -3.49
N LEU A 23 10.55 15.86 -3.90
CA LEU A 23 11.75 16.54 -4.40
C LEU A 23 11.41 17.49 -5.56
N LYS A 24 10.68 16.99 -6.57
CA LYS A 24 10.24 17.81 -7.72
C LYS A 24 9.40 19.01 -7.30
N HIS A 25 8.53 18.84 -6.31
CA HIS A 25 7.69 19.93 -5.82
C HIS A 25 8.48 20.97 -5.03
N VAL A 26 9.37 20.53 -4.13
CA VAL A 26 10.23 21.40 -3.34
C VAL A 26 11.13 22.23 -4.26
N GLU A 27 11.74 21.61 -5.27
CA GLU A 27 12.59 22.31 -6.24
C GLU A 27 11.84 23.39 -7.03
N LYS A 28 10.57 23.14 -7.37
CA LYS A 28 9.76 24.04 -8.21
C LYS A 28 9.08 25.16 -7.42
N ASN A 29 8.53 24.85 -6.25
CA ASN A 29 7.58 25.72 -5.56
C ASN A 29 8.10 26.25 -4.22
N ASN A 30 8.93 25.47 -3.51
CA ASN A 30 9.32 25.78 -2.12
C ASN A 30 10.82 25.55 -1.88
N PRO A 31 11.71 26.31 -2.55
CA PRO A 31 13.14 26.05 -2.52
C PRO A 31 13.76 26.21 -1.12
N HIS A 32 13.08 26.88 -0.18
CA HIS A 32 13.53 27.01 1.22
C HIS A 32 13.77 25.65 1.89
N TYR A 33 13.04 24.59 1.52
CA TYR A 33 13.20 23.25 2.07
C TYR A 33 14.19 22.37 1.28
N SER A 34 14.82 22.89 0.21
CA SER A 34 15.63 22.08 -0.72
C SER A 34 16.75 21.31 -0.03
N ASN A 35 17.45 21.94 0.93
CA ASN A 35 18.54 21.28 1.66
C ASN A 35 18.02 20.13 2.53
N LEU A 36 16.91 20.35 3.23
CA LEU A 36 16.26 19.32 4.03
C LEU A 36 15.78 18.16 3.16
N ALA A 37 15.06 18.44 2.07
CA ALA A 37 14.52 17.42 1.18
C ALA A 37 15.63 16.59 0.52
N LYS A 38 16.70 17.24 0.03
CA LYS A 38 17.84 16.54 -0.58
C LYS A 38 18.54 15.59 0.40
N ILE A 39 18.78 16.05 1.63
CA ILE A 39 19.44 15.23 2.65
C ILE A 39 18.50 14.11 3.15
N LEU A 40 17.21 14.41 3.27
CA LEU A 40 16.23 13.43 3.78
C LEU A 40 16.01 12.27 2.81
N PHE A 41 16.08 12.53 1.50
CA PHE A 41 15.83 11.56 0.44
C PHE A 41 17.08 11.21 -0.37
N GLU A 42 18.27 11.47 0.19
CA GLU A 42 19.56 11.14 -0.41
C GLU A 42 19.67 9.63 -0.71
N GLU A 43 19.19 8.80 0.21
CA GLU A 43 19.10 7.34 0.07
C GLU A 43 17.64 6.88 0.05
N ASP A 44 17.38 5.71 -0.53
CA ASP A 44 16.06 5.08 -0.53
C ASP A 44 15.75 4.36 0.77
N TYR A 45 15.61 5.10 1.87
CA TYR A 45 15.29 4.53 3.18
C TYR A 45 13.92 3.84 3.24
N TYR A 46 13.05 4.07 2.25
CA TYR A 46 11.72 3.48 2.22
C TYR A 46 11.71 2.08 1.61
N ASN A 47 12.41 1.89 0.49
CA ASN A 47 12.44 0.60 -0.20
C ASN A 47 13.64 -0.27 0.19
N ASN A 48 14.73 0.30 0.70
CA ASN A 48 15.89 -0.48 1.12
C ASN A 48 15.67 -1.08 2.52
N GLU A 49 16.22 -2.27 2.77
CA GLU A 49 16.28 -2.89 4.11
C GLU A 49 17.21 -2.16 5.10
N GLY A 50 17.68 -0.96 4.74
CA GLY A 50 18.55 -0.15 5.57
C GLY A 50 17.82 0.49 6.75
N GLU A 51 18.57 0.87 7.78
CA GLU A 51 18.01 1.59 8.91
C GLU A 51 17.59 3.01 8.49
N TYR A 52 16.39 3.40 8.90
CA TYR A 52 15.96 4.79 8.78
C TYR A 52 16.93 5.70 9.53
N PRO A 53 17.37 6.82 8.94
CA PRO A 53 18.32 7.71 9.57
C PRO A 53 17.72 8.28 10.84
N SER A 54 18.52 8.37 11.90
CA SER A 54 18.04 8.96 13.14
C SER A 54 17.77 10.46 12.93
N GLY A 55 16.78 11.00 13.65
CA GLY A 55 16.52 12.44 13.59
C GLY A 55 17.75 13.28 13.96
N LYS A 56 18.65 12.77 14.81
CA LYS A 56 19.89 13.45 15.19
C LYS A 56 20.90 13.51 14.04
N ASP A 57 21.00 12.44 13.26
CA ASP A 57 21.92 12.40 12.12
C ASP A 57 21.45 13.37 11.03
N LEU A 58 20.16 13.39 10.75
CA LEU A 58 19.55 14.33 9.80
C LEU A 58 19.72 15.78 10.24
N MET A 59 19.52 16.09 11.53
CA MET A 59 19.76 17.44 12.07
C MET A 59 21.22 17.88 11.90
N THR A 60 22.16 16.96 12.13
CA THR A 60 23.60 17.22 11.96
C THR A 60 23.95 17.48 10.49
N LYS A 61 23.48 16.62 9.58
CA LYS A 61 23.69 16.78 8.12
C LYS A 61 23.08 18.09 7.60
N THR A 62 21.86 18.41 8.03
CA THR A 62 21.13 19.62 7.60
C THR A 62 21.60 20.90 8.27
N ARG A 63 22.36 20.80 9.38
CA ARG A 63 22.77 21.91 10.25
C ARG A 63 21.58 22.69 10.83
N LEU A 64 20.45 22.01 11.03
CA LEU A 64 19.24 22.60 11.61
C LEU A 64 19.16 22.30 13.11
N SER A 65 18.73 23.28 13.91
CA SER A 65 18.32 23.01 15.28
C SER A 65 17.08 22.10 15.31
N GLN A 66 16.83 21.43 16.43
CA GLN A 66 15.67 20.55 16.58
C GLN A 66 14.34 21.25 16.28
N THR A 67 14.17 22.48 16.74
CA THR A 67 12.97 23.28 16.49
C THR A 67 12.82 23.62 15.01
N GLN A 68 13.90 24.06 14.35
CA GLN A 68 13.89 24.37 12.92
C GLN A 68 13.64 23.13 12.07
N PHE A 69 14.32 22.02 12.36
CA PHE A 69 14.15 20.75 11.66
C PHE A 69 12.71 20.26 11.77
N ARG A 70 12.15 20.23 12.99
CA ARG A 70 10.77 19.79 13.20
C ARG A 70 9.79 20.70 12.45
N LYS A 71 9.97 22.02 12.53
CA LYS A 71 9.11 23.01 11.87
C LYS A 71 9.13 22.81 10.35
N GLN A 72 10.30 22.81 9.73
CA GLN A 72 10.43 22.61 8.28
C GLN A 72 9.87 21.26 7.84
N LEU A 73 10.06 20.19 8.62
CA LEU A 73 9.51 18.88 8.32
C LEU A 73 7.97 18.86 8.36
N VAL A 74 7.35 19.54 9.32
CA VAL A 74 5.87 19.67 9.36
C VAL A 74 5.39 20.50 8.17
N GLU A 75 5.99 21.67 7.93
CA GLU A 75 5.57 22.55 6.85
C GLU A 75 5.67 21.85 5.50
N MET A 76 6.81 21.22 5.20
CA MET A 76 7.00 20.44 3.97
C MET A 76 5.96 19.30 3.86
N TYR A 77 5.64 18.62 4.96
CA TYR A 77 4.61 17.58 4.93
C TYR A 77 3.20 18.14 4.71
N GLU A 78 2.85 19.28 5.29
CA GLU A 78 1.54 19.89 5.06
C GLU A 78 1.43 20.46 3.64
N ASP A 79 2.52 21.00 3.07
CA ASP A 79 2.56 21.46 1.67
C ASP A 79 2.27 20.33 0.68
N THR A 80 2.66 19.09 1.01
CA THR A 80 2.33 17.93 0.18
C THR A 80 0.84 17.57 0.18
N LYS A 81 0.07 18.04 1.18
CA LYS A 81 -1.38 17.81 1.26
C LYS A 81 -2.22 18.91 0.58
N GLY A 82 -1.58 20.01 0.15
CA GLY A 82 -2.22 21.13 -0.54
C GLY A 82 -2.51 20.85 -2.02
N ASP A 83 -2.37 21.86 -2.88
CA ASP A 83 -2.54 21.78 -4.35
C ASP A 83 -1.42 20.97 -5.03
N PHE A 84 -1.21 19.75 -4.55
CA PHE A 84 -0.24 18.82 -5.06
C PHE A 84 -0.88 18.02 -6.20
N ILE A 85 -0.40 18.20 -7.42
CA ILE A 85 -0.82 17.36 -8.55
C ILE A 85 0.01 16.08 -8.53
N TYR A 86 -0.62 15.00 -8.06
CA TYR A 86 -0.02 13.67 -8.07
C TYR A 86 -0.03 13.09 -9.50
N LYS A 87 1.16 12.77 -10.01
CA LYS A 87 1.33 12.14 -11.33
C LYS A 87 2.06 10.82 -11.19
N PHE A 88 1.39 9.74 -11.58
CA PHE A 88 1.95 8.39 -11.60
C PHE A 88 2.04 7.92 -13.06
N PRO A 89 3.11 8.29 -13.79
CA PRO A 89 3.24 7.99 -15.22
C PRO A 89 3.38 6.49 -15.52
N LYS A 90 3.78 5.70 -14.53
CA LYS A 90 3.90 4.24 -14.66
C LYS A 90 2.76 3.58 -13.89
N THR A 91 2.03 2.70 -14.55
CA THR A 91 1.08 1.80 -13.91
C THR A 91 1.57 0.37 -14.06
N SER A 92 1.61 -0.39 -12.98
CA SER A 92 1.92 -1.81 -12.97
C SER A 92 0.74 -2.57 -12.39
N THR A 93 0.45 -3.74 -12.94
CA THR A 93 -0.62 -4.60 -12.45
C THR A 93 -0.07 -5.97 -12.13
N SER A 94 -0.35 -6.46 -10.93
CA SER A 94 0.11 -7.77 -10.47
C SER A 94 -1.09 -8.59 -9.99
N PHE A 95 -1.28 -9.78 -10.56
CA PHE A 95 -2.20 -10.77 -10.03
C PHE A 95 -1.49 -11.62 -8.99
N ILE A 96 -2.11 -11.79 -7.83
CA ILE A 96 -1.54 -12.49 -6.68
C ILE A 96 -2.47 -13.65 -6.34
N VAL A 97 -1.95 -14.87 -6.39
CA VAL A 97 -2.70 -16.08 -5.99
C VAL A 97 -2.07 -16.66 -4.74
N LYS A 98 -2.88 -16.90 -3.70
CA LYS A 98 -2.45 -17.62 -2.50
C LYS A 98 -3.42 -18.76 -2.21
N ASN A 99 -2.92 -20.00 -2.21
CA ASN A 99 -3.73 -21.17 -1.89
C ASN A 99 -2.89 -22.25 -1.22
N ASN A 100 -3.32 -22.77 -0.07
CA ASN A 100 -2.69 -23.89 0.65
C ASN A 100 -1.15 -23.76 0.82
N GLY A 101 -0.67 -22.56 1.14
CA GLY A 101 0.76 -22.29 1.32
C GLY A 101 1.55 -22.10 0.01
N ARG A 102 0.92 -22.29 -1.16
CA ARG A 102 1.47 -21.88 -2.46
C ARG A 102 1.15 -20.42 -2.72
N TYR A 103 2.10 -19.73 -3.35
CA TYR A 103 2.03 -18.32 -3.66
C TYR A 103 2.54 -18.07 -5.06
N LEU A 104 1.80 -17.31 -5.85
CA LEU A 104 2.15 -16.91 -7.20
C LEU A 104 1.88 -15.42 -7.38
N VAL A 105 2.81 -14.72 -8.05
CA VAL A 105 2.63 -13.33 -8.49
C VAL A 105 2.87 -13.30 -9.98
N LEU A 106 1.98 -12.62 -10.70
CA LEU A 106 2.03 -12.45 -12.13
C LEU A 106 1.93 -10.97 -12.44
N ASP A 107 3.03 -10.42 -12.92
CA ASP A 107 3.03 -9.07 -13.44
C ASP A 107 2.47 -9.08 -14.86
N ILE A 108 1.41 -8.33 -15.07
CA ILE A 108 0.70 -8.23 -16.34
C ILE A 108 0.95 -6.85 -16.93
N GLU A 109 1.56 -6.84 -18.11
CA GLU A 109 1.67 -5.65 -18.94
C GLU A 109 0.40 -5.50 -19.80
N ASP A 110 0.05 -4.26 -20.12
CA ASP A 110 -1.03 -3.91 -21.05
C ASP A 110 -2.44 -4.46 -20.71
N LEU A 111 -2.73 -4.66 -19.42
CA LEU A 111 -4.08 -5.00 -18.99
C LEU A 111 -5.07 -3.88 -19.34
N THR A 112 -5.95 -4.13 -20.29
CA THR A 112 -6.91 -3.14 -20.82
C THR A 112 -8.02 -2.79 -19.83
N HIS A 113 -8.41 -3.76 -18.98
CA HIS A 113 -9.48 -3.62 -18.02
C HIS A 113 -9.10 -4.25 -16.69
N ILE A 114 -9.25 -3.48 -15.62
CA ILE A 114 -9.11 -4.00 -14.26
C ILE A 114 -10.39 -4.80 -13.97
N PRO A 115 -10.28 -6.12 -13.71
CA PRO A 115 -11.44 -6.94 -13.39
C PRO A 115 -12.08 -6.49 -12.07
N ARG A 116 -13.35 -6.79 -11.87
CA ARG A 116 -14.09 -6.45 -10.65
C ARG A 116 -14.04 -7.58 -9.63
N ILE A 117 -14.21 -7.24 -8.35
CA ILE A 117 -14.33 -8.26 -7.31
C ILE A 117 -15.48 -9.22 -7.64
N GLY A 118 -15.16 -10.52 -7.62
CA GLY A 118 -16.04 -11.63 -7.95
C GLY A 118 -16.04 -12.04 -9.42
N GLU A 119 -15.40 -11.29 -10.32
CA GLU A 119 -15.20 -11.74 -11.70
C GLU A 119 -14.25 -12.94 -11.73
N ALA A 120 -14.56 -13.88 -12.63
CA ALA A 120 -13.73 -15.06 -12.87
C ALA A 120 -12.51 -14.68 -13.71
N VAL A 121 -11.37 -15.25 -13.37
CA VAL A 121 -10.11 -15.11 -14.10
C VAL A 121 -9.57 -16.50 -14.33
N GLU A 122 -9.16 -16.79 -15.56
CA GLU A 122 -8.58 -18.07 -15.91
C GLU A 122 -7.18 -17.88 -16.47
N PHE A 123 -6.24 -18.67 -15.95
CA PHE A 123 -4.89 -18.72 -16.47
C PHE A 123 -4.52 -20.19 -16.73
N PRO A 124 -4.43 -20.60 -18.01
CA PRO A 124 -4.23 -22.02 -18.38
C PRO A 124 -2.98 -22.67 -17.78
N PHE A 125 -1.94 -21.87 -17.52
CA PHE A 125 -0.64 -22.37 -17.08
C PHE A 125 -0.57 -22.76 -15.60
N PHE A 126 -1.59 -22.47 -14.78
CA PHE A 126 -1.52 -22.68 -13.31
C PHE A 126 -2.40 -23.82 -12.79
N ARG A 127 -2.96 -24.60 -13.71
CA ARG A 127 -3.83 -25.73 -13.35
C ARG A 127 -3.06 -26.79 -12.54
N GLU A 128 -1.78 -27.01 -12.84
CA GLU A 128 -0.94 -27.96 -12.11
C GLU A 128 -0.56 -27.44 -10.70
N GLU A 129 -0.32 -26.14 -10.59
CA GLU A 129 0.11 -25.45 -9.36
C GLU A 129 -1.02 -25.29 -8.35
N PHE A 130 -2.27 -25.14 -8.79
CA PHE A 130 -3.40 -24.93 -7.88
C PHE A 130 -4.45 -26.04 -7.93
N HIS A 131 -4.23 -27.07 -8.75
CA HIS A 131 -5.18 -28.16 -9.02
C HIS A 131 -6.56 -27.68 -9.50
N SER A 132 -6.61 -26.43 -9.99
CA SER A 132 -7.78 -25.72 -10.47
C SER A 132 -7.34 -24.52 -11.29
N ASP A 133 -8.09 -24.21 -12.33
CA ASP A 133 -7.98 -23.02 -13.18
C ASP A 133 -9.09 -22.00 -12.91
N TYR A 134 -10.14 -22.40 -12.18
CA TYR A 134 -11.17 -21.50 -11.66
C TYR A 134 -10.60 -20.61 -10.56
N LEU A 135 -10.33 -19.35 -10.92
CA LEU A 135 -9.98 -18.30 -9.98
C LEU A 135 -11.02 -17.19 -10.06
N PHE A 136 -11.18 -16.44 -8.99
CA PHE A 136 -11.96 -15.20 -9.00
C PHE A 136 -11.23 -14.09 -8.25
N VAL A 137 -11.55 -12.84 -8.58
CA VAL A 137 -11.00 -11.67 -7.91
C VAL A 137 -11.58 -11.55 -6.50
N GLU A 138 -10.75 -11.69 -5.48
CA GLU A 138 -11.12 -11.53 -4.07
C GLU A 138 -10.97 -10.08 -3.62
N ASP A 139 -9.87 -9.42 -4.01
CA ASP A 139 -9.51 -8.08 -3.55
C ASP A 139 -8.73 -7.32 -4.64
N ILE A 140 -8.88 -5.99 -4.65
CA ILE A 140 -8.15 -5.09 -5.55
C ILE A 140 -7.60 -3.95 -4.72
N ARG A 141 -6.27 -3.80 -4.71
CA ARG A 141 -5.59 -2.73 -3.98
C ARG A 141 -4.84 -1.84 -4.95
N HIS A 142 -5.05 -0.53 -4.80
CA HIS A 142 -4.24 0.47 -5.45
C HIS A 142 -3.20 1.00 -4.47
N ARG A 143 -1.93 0.87 -4.82
CA ARG A 143 -0.82 1.48 -4.09
C ARG A 143 -0.22 2.58 -4.95
N PHE A 144 0.05 3.70 -4.32
CA PHE A 144 0.70 4.84 -4.95
C PHE A 144 2.02 5.06 -4.23
N SER A 145 3.12 5.03 -4.98
CA SER A 145 4.46 5.22 -4.44
C SER A 145 5.31 5.95 -5.47
N ASP A 146 6.02 7.00 -5.06
CA ASP A 146 6.86 7.83 -5.91
C ASP A 146 6.16 8.34 -7.19
N CYS A 147 6.31 7.58 -8.29
CA CYS A 147 5.80 7.87 -9.63
C CYS A 147 5.13 6.63 -10.25
N GLU A 148 4.80 5.64 -9.42
CA GLU A 148 4.19 4.38 -9.82
C GLU A 148 2.83 4.19 -9.14
N HIS A 149 1.86 3.78 -9.95
CA HIS A 149 0.56 3.31 -9.53
C HIS A 149 0.55 1.79 -9.68
N MET A 150 0.61 1.08 -8.56
CA MET A 150 0.59 -0.38 -8.55
C MET A 150 -0.83 -0.86 -8.25
N ILE A 151 -1.32 -1.78 -9.07
CA ILE A 151 -2.64 -2.40 -8.95
C ILE A 151 -2.40 -3.86 -8.59
N GLU A 152 -2.65 -4.20 -7.33
CA GLU A 152 -2.55 -5.58 -6.83
C GLU A 152 -3.93 -6.22 -6.86
N ILE A 153 -4.10 -7.27 -7.66
CA ILE A 153 -5.34 -8.01 -7.80
C ILE A 153 -5.15 -9.36 -7.13
N THR A 154 -5.79 -9.58 -5.98
CA THR A 154 -5.73 -10.87 -5.29
C THR A 154 -6.78 -11.81 -5.87
N LEU A 155 -6.34 -12.98 -6.30
CA LEU A 155 -7.18 -14.05 -6.79
C LEU A 155 -7.28 -15.18 -5.77
N LYS A 156 -8.45 -15.82 -5.78
CA LYS A 156 -8.74 -16.99 -4.95
C LYS A 156 -9.24 -18.13 -5.80
N VAL A 157 -8.77 -19.34 -5.47
CA VAL A 157 -9.18 -20.58 -6.15
C VAL A 157 -10.62 -20.92 -5.77
N GLY A 158 -11.41 -21.26 -6.79
CA GLY A 158 -12.80 -21.69 -6.65
C GLY A 158 -13.78 -20.76 -7.37
N THR A 159 -15.00 -20.71 -6.85
CA THR A 159 -16.08 -19.87 -7.38
C THR A 159 -16.44 -18.77 -6.38
N TYR A 160 -16.74 -17.59 -6.90
CA TYR A 160 -17.16 -16.47 -6.06
C TYR A 160 -18.56 -16.72 -5.49
N ASP A 161 -18.65 -16.74 -4.15
CA ASP A 161 -19.91 -16.87 -3.42
C ASP A 161 -20.32 -15.51 -2.86
N LEU A 162 -21.26 -14.85 -3.54
CA LEU A 162 -21.80 -13.55 -3.10
C LEU A 162 -22.50 -13.64 -1.75
N TYR A 163 -23.20 -14.74 -1.47
CA TYR A 163 -23.88 -14.94 -0.19
C TYR A 163 -22.85 -15.02 0.94
N TRP A 164 -21.76 -15.77 0.73
CA TRP A 164 -20.69 -15.86 1.72
C TRP A 164 -20.02 -14.51 1.99
N LYS A 165 -19.79 -13.69 0.96
CA LYS A 165 -19.27 -12.33 1.15
C LYS A 165 -20.20 -11.47 2.00
N ILE A 166 -21.50 -11.43 1.68
CA ILE A 166 -22.49 -10.68 2.46
C ILE A 166 -22.51 -11.15 3.91
N ARG A 167 -22.45 -12.47 4.15
CA ARG A 167 -22.44 -13.05 5.49
C ARG A 167 -21.21 -12.64 6.31
N LYS A 168 -20.03 -12.55 5.67
CA LYS A 168 -18.80 -12.06 6.31
C LYS A 168 -18.91 -10.58 6.70
N ASP A 169 -19.43 -9.76 5.80
CA ASP A 169 -19.64 -8.32 6.07
C ASP A 169 -20.63 -8.11 7.22
N GLU A 170 -21.72 -8.89 7.25
CA GLU A 170 -22.69 -8.90 8.33
C GLU A 170 -22.07 -9.35 9.66
N ALA A 171 -21.25 -10.41 9.64
CA ALA A 171 -20.54 -10.91 10.82
C ALA A 171 -19.61 -9.84 11.42
N LEU A 172 -18.87 -9.13 10.56
CA LEU A 172 -17.97 -8.06 10.99
C LEU A 172 -18.75 -6.90 11.62
N LEU A 173 -19.86 -6.49 10.99
CA LEU A 173 -20.73 -5.44 11.52
C LEU A 173 -21.31 -5.81 12.89
N LYS A 174 -21.73 -7.07 13.05
CA LYS A 174 -22.26 -7.62 14.31
C LYS A 174 -21.17 -7.98 15.33
N ARG A 175 -19.89 -7.83 14.97
CA ARG A 175 -18.72 -8.23 15.78
C ARG A 175 -18.70 -9.73 16.12
N GLU A 176 -19.33 -10.55 15.30
CA GLU A 176 -19.20 -12.01 15.33
C GLU A 176 -17.82 -12.44 14.81
N LEU A 177 -17.24 -11.63 13.91
CA LEU A 177 -15.85 -11.70 13.50
C LEU A 177 -15.15 -10.38 13.84
N SER A 178 -13.91 -10.47 14.31
CA SER A 178 -13.03 -9.32 14.43
C SER A 178 -12.38 -9.00 13.08
N TYR A 179 -11.80 -7.81 12.97
CA TYR A 179 -11.02 -7.42 11.79
C TYR A 179 -9.80 -8.35 11.57
N ILE A 180 -9.26 -8.95 12.64
CA ILE A 180 -8.14 -9.89 12.53
C ILE A 180 -8.62 -11.24 11.95
N ASP A 181 -9.81 -11.69 12.34
CA ASP A 181 -10.37 -12.95 11.83
C ASP A 181 -10.58 -12.90 10.32
N MET A 182 -10.84 -11.72 9.74
CA MET A 182 -11.01 -11.53 8.29
C MET A 182 -9.78 -11.90 7.45
N PHE A 183 -8.61 -12.10 8.06
CA PHE A 183 -7.40 -12.57 7.40
C PHE A 183 -7.25 -14.10 7.40
N GLU A 184 -8.12 -14.82 8.10
CA GLU A 184 -8.14 -16.29 8.15
C GLU A 184 -8.81 -16.89 6.90
N ASP A 185 -8.54 -18.18 6.68
CA ASP A 185 -9.18 -18.92 5.59
C ASP A 185 -10.69 -19.07 5.79
N ASP A 186 -11.42 -19.18 4.68
CA ASP A 186 -12.89 -19.28 4.72
C ASP A 186 -13.38 -20.50 5.51
N TYR A 187 -12.60 -21.59 5.57
CA TYR A 187 -12.97 -22.78 6.34
C TYR A 187 -12.96 -22.49 7.85
N LYS A 188 -11.93 -21.82 8.37
CA LYS A 188 -11.90 -21.35 9.76
C LYS A 188 -13.00 -20.35 10.05
N LEU A 189 -13.22 -19.38 9.16
CA LEU A 189 -14.28 -18.38 9.32
C LEU A 189 -15.67 -19.04 9.36
N LYS A 190 -15.93 -20.00 8.48
CA LYS A 190 -17.16 -20.80 8.47
C LYS A 190 -17.34 -21.54 9.80
N LYS A 191 -16.28 -22.15 10.33
CA LYS A 191 -16.31 -22.84 11.62
C LYS A 191 -16.62 -21.89 12.79
N ILE A 192 -16.03 -20.69 12.81
CA ILE A 192 -16.34 -19.66 13.83
C ILE A 192 -17.82 -19.26 13.76
N LEU A 193 -18.36 -19.12 12.54
CA LEU A 193 -19.76 -18.76 12.30
C LEU A 193 -20.76 -19.94 12.36
N GLY A 194 -20.30 -21.15 12.72
CA GLY A 194 -21.14 -22.33 12.90
C GLY A 194 -21.57 -23.06 11.62
N TYR A 195 -20.95 -22.78 10.48
CA TYR A 195 -21.12 -23.53 9.24
C TYR A 195 -20.25 -24.80 9.25
N LYS A 196 -20.76 -25.89 8.64
CA LYS A 196 -20.06 -27.18 8.49
C LYS A 196 -19.13 -27.18 7.29
#